data_AF-A0A2P2KQH6-F1
#
_entry.id   AF-A0A2P2KQH6-F1
#
_cell.length_a   1.000
_cell.length_b   1.000
_cell.length_c   1.000
_cell.angle_alpha   90.00
_cell.angle_beta   90.00
_cell.angle_gamma   90.00
#
_symmetry.space_group_name_H-M   'P 1'
#
loop_
_entity.id
_entity.type
_entity.pdbx_description
1 polymer ?
#
loop_
_entity_poly.entity_id
_entity_poly.type
_entity_poly.pdbx_seq_one_letter_code
_entity_poly.pdbx_strand_id
1 'polypeptide(L)'
;MATKAMTKMMSMNPSSSQQSLPIQSQPSSSLPIRSIPGSYGWPLLGPISDRLDYFWFQGPETFFRQRIDKYKSTVFRTNVPPTFPFFAGVNPNVVTVLDCKSFAHLFDMEIMEKKNVLVGDFMPSVNFTGGFRTCAYLDTAEPQHAKLKGFALALLKRSSKVWLTELLASLDTLWDTIDTNISEKGSASYLVPLQQCFFKFLSKALIGADPASSSEISKSGYAMLDRWLFFQLLPTIKIGVLQPLEEIFLHSFAYPTFLVNGDYRKIYEFVKNEGD
;
A
#
# COMPACT_ATOMS: atom_id res chain seq x y z
N MET A 1 -24.26 -58.38 9.36
CA MET A 1 -23.05 -59.04 8.82
C MET A 1 -21.98 -57.94 8.71
N ALA A 2 -21.21 -57.60 9.74
CA ALA A 2 -20.06 -58.31 10.33
C ALA A 2 -19.01 -58.82 9.33
N THR A 3 -17.74 -58.54 9.66
CA THR A 3 -16.45 -59.00 9.11
C THR A 3 -15.92 -58.29 7.85
N LYS A 4 -14.64 -57.91 7.73
CA LYS A 4 -13.45 -58.04 8.58
C LYS A 4 -12.38 -57.06 8.07
N ALA A 5 -11.64 -56.44 8.97
CA ALA A 5 -10.36 -55.79 8.68
C ALA A 5 -9.27 -56.85 8.35
N MET A 6 -8.36 -56.53 7.43
CA MET A 6 -7.06 -57.19 7.36
C MET A 6 -5.96 -56.16 7.08
N THR A 7 -5.26 -55.84 8.15
CA THR A 7 -3.95 -55.19 8.21
C THR A 7 -2.93 -56.02 7.43
N LYS A 8 -2.20 -55.40 6.50
CA LYS A 8 -0.98 -55.99 5.93
C LYS A 8 0.23 -55.25 6.49
N MET A 9 0.85 -55.84 7.50
CA MET A 9 2.19 -55.49 7.97
C MET A 9 3.17 -55.61 6.80
N MET A 10 3.94 -54.55 6.54
CA MET A 10 5.16 -54.66 5.74
C MET A 10 6.33 -54.95 6.67
N SER A 11 6.93 -56.12 6.42
CA SER A 11 8.15 -56.62 7.03
C SER A 11 9.31 -55.66 6.79
N MET A 12 9.94 -55.18 7.85
CA MET A 12 11.29 -54.61 7.77
C MET A 12 12.28 -55.77 7.67
N ASN A 13 13.19 -55.74 6.70
CA ASN A 13 14.44 -56.47 6.79
C ASN A 13 15.60 -55.56 6.36
N PRO A 14 16.79 -55.69 6.98
CA PRO A 14 17.75 -54.61 7.10
C PRO A 14 18.90 -54.70 6.10
N SER A 15 19.63 -53.59 6.01
CA SER A 15 21.05 -53.53 5.62
C SER A 15 21.39 -53.75 4.15
N SER A 16 21.29 -52.68 3.35
CA SER A 16 22.21 -52.45 2.24
C SER A 16 23.13 -51.28 2.60
N SER A 17 24.41 -51.59 2.77
CA SER A 17 25.50 -50.65 3.01
C SER A 17 25.60 -49.61 1.89
N GLN A 18 25.17 -48.39 2.17
CA GLN A 18 25.42 -47.23 1.30
C GLN A 18 26.87 -46.79 1.47
N GLN A 19 27.69 -47.03 0.45
CA GLN A 19 28.96 -46.32 0.29
C GLN A 19 28.64 -44.83 0.12
N SER A 20 29.09 -44.01 1.07
CA SER A 20 29.04 -42.55 0.97
C SER A 20 29.99 -42.10 -0.12
N LEU A 21 29.45 -41.73 -1.28
CA LEU A 21 30.17 -40.91 -2.25
C LEU A 21 30.48 -39.56 -1.58
N PRO A 22 31.69 -38.98 -1.75
CA PRO A 22 31.97 -37.66 -1.22
C PRO A 22 30.99 -36.68 -1.85
N ILE A 23 30.23 -35.96 -1.03
CA ILE A 23 29.51 -34.77 -1.47
C ILE A 23 30.59 -33.79 -1.89
N GLN A 24 30.86 -33.70 -3.19
CA GLN A 24 31.56 -32.54 -3.74
C GLN A 24 30.69 -31.33 -3.38
N SER A 25 31.18 -30.52 -2.44
CA SER A 25 30.68 -29.18 -2.22
C SER A 25 30.74 -28.45 -3.55
N GLN A 26 29.60 -28.28 -4.22
CA GLN A 26 29.53 -27.41 -5.37
C GLN A 26 30.03 -26.03 -4.92
N PRO A 27 31.03 -25.44 -5.59
CA PRO A 27 31.42 -24.07 -5.27
C PRO A 27 30.18 -23.21 -5.46
N SER A 28 29.82 -22.46 -4.42
CA SER A 28 28.80 -21.41 -4.53
C SER A 28 29.19 -20.54 -5.71
N SER A 29 28.42 -20.60 -6.81
CA SER A 29 28.67 -19.76 -7.96
C SER A 29 28.36 -18.31 -7.57
N SER A 30 29.36 -17.61 -7.05
CA SER A 30 29.23 -16.20 -6.68
C SER A 30 28.98 -15.40 -7.97
N LEU A 31 27.88 -14.66 -8.00
CA LEU A 31 27.62 -13.74 -9.11
C LEU A 31 28.74 -12.68 -9.18
N PRO A 32 29.13 -12.23 -10.39
CA PRO A 32 30.12 -11.18 -10.52
C PRO A 32 29.60 -9.88 -9.91
N ILE A 33 30.44 -9.25 -9.07
CA ILE A 33 30.15 -7.93 -8.50
C ILE A 33 30.20 -6.89 -9.62
N ARG A 34 29.19 -6.04 -9.71
CA ARG A 34 29.09 -4.95 -10.68
C ARG A 34 28.77 -3.64 -9.97
N SER A 35 29.28 -2.53 -10.50
CA SER A 35 28.83 -1.20 -10.10
C SER A 35 27.36 -1.01 -10.47
N ILE A 36 26.55 -0.44 -9.58
CA ILE A 36 25.16 -0.10 -9.88
C ILE A 36 25.15 1.02 -10.94
N PRO A 37 24.61 0.77 -12.14
CA PRO A 37 24.56 1.77 -13.22
C PRO A 37 23.53 2.87 -12.92
N GLY A 38 23.54 3.94 -13.72
CA GLY A 38 22.64 5.08 -13.57
C GLY A 38 23.23 6.22 -12.76
N SER A 39 22.56 7.38 -12.79
CA SER A 39 22.92 8.59 -12.05
C SER A 39 21.68 9.39 -11.69
N TYR A 40 21.83 10.40 -10.83
CA TYR A 40 20.74 11.27 -10.40
C TYR A 40 20.64 12.57 -11.23
N GLY A 41 21.48 12.72 -12.25
CA GLY A 41 21.58 13.94 -13.05
C GLY A 41 22.20 15.11 -12.29
N TRP A 42 22.03 16.32 -12.83
CA TRP A 42 22.46 17.55 -12.15
C TRP A 42 21.55 17.81 -10.95
N PRO A 43 22.07 18.36 -9.83
CA PRO A 43 21.24 18.77 -8.71
C PRO A 43 20.06 19.60 -9.20
N LEU A 44 18.86 19.33 -8.67
CA LEU A 44 17.60 19.97 -9.06
C LEU A 44 17.06 19.51 -10.43
N LEU A 45 17.84 19.66 -11.49
CA LEU A 45 17.38 19.41 -12.87
C LEU A 45 17.15 17.94 -13.17
N GLY A 46 18.01 17.05 -12.66
CA GLY A 46 17.86 15.60 -12.82
C GLY A 46 16.54 15.08 -12.23
N PRO A 47 16.25 15.34 -10.94
CA PRO A 47 14.98 14.96 -10.35
C PRO A 47 13.75 15.55 -11.04
N ILE A 48 13.79 16.83 -11.46
CA ILE A 48 12.67 17.44 -12.21
C ILE A 48 12.44 16.72 -13.53
N SER A 49 13.51 16.46 -14.29
CA SER A 49 13.41 15.75 -15.57
C SER A 49 12.83 14.36 -15.39
N ASP A 50 13.35 13.60 -14.41
CA ASP A 50 12.87 12.25 -14.11
C ASP A 50 11.41 12.27 -13.65
N ARG A 51 10.98 13.27 -12.87
CA ARG A 51 9.59 13.44 -12.46
C ARG A 51 8.66 13.71 -13.64
N LEU A 52 9.07 14.56 -14.58
CA LEU A 52 8.29 14.84 -15.78
C LEU A 52 8.22 13.61 -16.70
N ASP A 53 9.29 12.85 -16.83
CA ASP A 53 9.27 11.55 -17.51
C ASP A 53 8.30 10.58 -16.81
N TYR A 54 8.39 10.48 -15.49
CA TYR A 54 7.60 9.55 -14.68
C TYR A 54 6.09 9.86 -14.75
N PHE A 55 5.69 11.13 -14.64
CA PHE A 55 4.27 11.50 -14.67
C PHE A 55 3.74 11.83 -16.06
N TRP A 56 4.50 12.47 -16.95
CA TRP A 56 3.95 13.06 -18.18
C TRP A 56 4.43 12.40 -19.46
N PHE A 57 5.74 12.28 -19.66
CA PHE A 57 6.27 11.91 -20.98
C PHE A 57 6.36 10.41 -21.22
N GLN A 58 6.56 9.60 -20.18
CA GLN A 58 6.75 8.14 -20.30
C GLN A 58 5.69 7.37 -19.52
N GLY A 59 5.36 7.82 -18.31
CA GLY A 59 4.58 7.03 -17.35
C GLY A 59 5.46 6.03 -16.58
N PRO A 60 5.03 5.54 -15.40
CA PRO A 60 5.88 4.75 -14.51
C PRO A 60 6.46 3.48 -15.13
N GLU A 61 5.65 2.73 -15.89
CA GLU A 61 6.09 1.47 -16.49
C GLU A 61 7.19 1.70 -17.52
N THR A 62 6.94 2.59 -18.50
CA THR A 62 7.89 2.94 -19.56
C THR A 62 9.15 3.56 -18.97
N PHE A 63 9.00 4.40 -17.93
CA PHE A 63 10.10 5.04 -17.22
C PHE A 63 11.14 4.04 -16.71
N PHE A 64 10.67 2.97 -16.07
CA PHE A 64 11.56 1.92 -15.58
C PHE A 64 12.04 1.00 -16.70
N ARG A 65 11.17 0.59 -17.63
CA ARG A 65 11.52 -0.33 -18.73
C ARG A 65 12.63 0.23 -19.62
N GLN A 66 12.55 1.51 -20.00
CA GLN A 66 13.60 2.16 -20.81
C GLN A 66 14.95 2.23 -20.08
N ARG A 67 14.94 2.42 -18.76
CA ARG A 67 16.17 2.43 -17.94
C ARG A 67 16.78 1.04 -17.80
N ILE A 68 15.95 -0.01 -17.69
CA ILE A 68 16.42 -1.40 -17.79
C ILE A 68 17.14 -1.64 -19.12
N ASP A 69 16.53 -1.23 -20.22
CA ASP A 69 17.10 -1.42 -21.56
C ASP A 69 18.37 -0.62 -21.78
N LYS A 70 18.44 0.61 -21.26
CA LYS A 70 19.60 1.50 -21.34
C LYS A 70 20.79 0.97 -20.53
N TYR A 71 20.54 0.52 -19.29
CA TYR A 71 21.60 0.09 -18.39
C TYR A 71 21.90 -1.41 -18.46
N LYS A 72 21.09 -2.18 -19.20
CA LYS A 72 21.13 -3.65 -19.25
C LYS A 72 21.15 -4.27 -17.84
N SER A 73 20.34 -3.68 -16.95
CA SER A 73 20.28 -4.04 -15.52
C SER A 73 18.89 -3.78 -14.97
N THR A 74 18.39 -4.70 -14.13
CA THR A 74 17.17 -4.54 -13.33
C THR A 74 17.41 -3.79 -12.01
N VAL A 75 18.67 -3.46 -11.73
CA VAL A 75 19.09 -2.67 -10.57
C VAL A 75 19.87 -1.45 -11.05
N PHE A 76 19.37 -0.24 -10.79
CA PHE A 76 20.03 1.00 -11.24
C PHE A 76 19.66 2.20 -10.35
N ARG A 77 20.42 3.29 -10.47
CA ARG A 77 20.16 4.58 -9.83
C ARG A 77 19.26 5.44 -10.71
N THR A 78 18.26 6.07 -10.11
CA THR A 78 17.37 7.05 -10.75
C THR A 78 16.72 7.93 -9.69
N ASN A 79 16.05 9.01 -10.09
CA ASN A 79 15.16 9.75 -9.21
C ASN A 79 13.72 9.25 -9.34
N VAL A 80 12.93 9.35 -8.25
CA VAL A 80 11.47 9.14 -8.28
C VAL A 80 10.74 10.29 -7.57
N PRO A 81 9.49 10.62 -7.95
CA PRO A 81 8.67 11.59 -7.24
C PRO A 81 8.34 11.14 -5.80
N PRO A 82 8.01 12.06 -4.88
CA PRO A 82 7.91 13.52 -5.07
C PRO A 82 9.28 14.20 -5.10
N THR A 83 9.40 15.30 -5.84
CA THR A 83 10.63 16.10 -5.91
C THR A 83 10.34 17.51 -6.40
N PHE A 84 11.10 18.50 -5.92
CA PHE A 84 11.13 19.91 -6.39
C PHE A 84 9.87 20.79 -6.20
N PRO A 85 10.01 22.11 -5.91
CA PRO A 85 11.13 22.79 -5.26
C PRO A 85 11.02 22.83 -3.72
N PHE A 86 9.85 22.51 -3.15
CA PHE A 86 9.55 22.86 -1.75
C PHE A 86 9.35 21.65 -0.83
N PHE A 87 9.79 20.46 -1.24
CA PHE A 87 9.88 19.29 -0.36
C PHE A 87 11.17 19.33 0.45
N ALA A 88 11.17 20.08 1.55
CA ALA A 88 12.28 20.06 2.50
C ALA A 88 12.40 18.68 3.15
N GLY A 89 13.61 18.12 3.14
CA GLY A 89 13.90 16.83 3.79
C GLY A 89 13.47 15.58 3.00
N VAL A 90 13.11 15.72 1.73
CA VAL A 90 12.86 14.58 0.82
C VAL A 90 14.05 14.37 -0.10
N ASN A 91 14.55 13.15 -0.15
CA ASN A 91 15.58 12.68 -1.06
C ASN A 91 14.96 11.86 -2.19
N PRO A 92 14.94 12.37 -3.44
CA PRO A 92 14.34 11.67 -4.57
C PRO A 92 15.23 10.53 -5.11
N ASN A 93 16.49 10.45 -4.67
CA ASN A 93 17.48 9.53 -5.19
C ASN A 93 17.23 8.11 -4.69
N VAL A 94 16.98 7.17 -5.59
CA VAL A 94 16.76 5.75 -5.25
C VAL A 94 17.73 4.81 -5.96
N VAL A 95 17.88 3.61 -5.41
CA VAL A 95 18.37 2.43 -6.15
C VAL A 95 17.15 1.55 -6.40
N THR A 96 16.79 1.37 -7.66
CA THR A 96 15.66 0.53 -8.07
C THR A 96 16.05 -0.94 -8.02
N VAL A 97 15.09 -1.80 -7.69
CA VAL A 97 15.21 -3.27 -7.72
C VAL A 97 13.99 -3.83 -8.43
N LEU A 98 14.16 -4.24 -9.69
CA LEU A 98 13.05 -4.52 -10.62
C LEU A 98 13.00 -5.98 -11.11
N ASP A 99 13.66 -6.89 -10.40
CA ASP A 99 13.53 -8.33 -10.59
C ASP A 99 13.20 -9.01 -9.26
N CYS A 100 12.60 -10.21 -9.32
CA CYS A 100 12.13 -10.91 -8.12
C CYS A 100 13.24 -11.19 -7.09
N LYS A 101 14.48 -11.43 -7.55
CA LYS A 101 15.59 -11.79 -6.66
C LYS A 101 16.07 -10.57 -5.89
N SER A 102 16.27 -9.44 -6.56
CA SER A 102 16.66 -8.19 -5.91
C SER A 102 15.52 -7.62 -5.05
N PHE A 103 14.28 -7.69 -5.52
CA PHE A 103 13.11 -7.17 -4.80
C PHE A 103 12.84 -7.90 -3.47
N ALA A 104 13.11 -9.21 -3.38
CA ALA A 104 12.91 -9.99 -2.16
C ALA A 104 13.67 -9.43 -0.95
N HIS A 105 14.81 -8.78 -1.15
CA HIS A 105 15.58 -8.13 -0.09
C HIS A 105 14.82 -6.99 0.60
N LEU A 106 13.81 -6.39 -0.06
CA LEU A 106 12.99 -5.35 0.57
C LEU A 106 12.16 -5.87 1.76
N PHE A 107 12.02 -7.19 1.92
CA PHE A 107 11.30 -7.83 3.03
C PHE A 107 12.19 -8.28 4.18
N ASP A 108 13.52 -8.15 4.04
CA ASP A 108 14.47 -8.50 5.08
C ASP A 108 14.69 -7.30 6.01
N MET A 109 14.17 -7.40 7.24
CA MET A 109 14.24 -6.33 8.24
C MET A 109 15.63 -6.21 8.89
N GLU A 110 16.57 -7.14 8.63
CA GLU A 110 17.95 -7.01 9.11
C GLU A 110 18.76 -6.03 8.25
N ILE A 111 18.34 -5.82 7.00
CA ILE A 111 19.04 -4.95 6.02
C ILE A 111 18.19 -3.77 5.56
N MET A 112 16.88 -3.78 5.84
CA MET A 112 15.96 -2.71 5.46
C MET A 112 15.33 -2.04 6.69
N GLU A 113 15.56 -0.73 6.81
CA GLU A 113 14.74 0.12 7.68
C GLU A 113 13.43 0.50 6.96
N LYS A 114 12.30 0.41 7.66
CA LYS A 114 10.94 0.74 7.17
C LYS A 114 10.32 1.94 7.88
N LYS A 115 11.15 2.72 8.55
CA LYS A 115 10.76 3.96 9.23
C LYS A 115 10.35 5.04 8.24
N ASN A 116 9.13 5.56 8.34
CA ASN A 116 8.64 6.73 7.59
C ASN A 116 8.58 6.60 6.06
N VAL A 117 8.73 5.39 5.50
CA VAL A 117 8.90 5.19 4.05
C VAL A 117 7.68 4.60 3.33
N LEU A 118 6.48 4.65 3.94
CA LEU A 118 5.27 4.05 3.36
C LEU A 118 4.97 4.56 1.94
N VAL A 119 5.22 5.85 1.69
CA VAL A 119 4.97 6.50 0.39
C VAL A 119 6.27 7.04 -0.22
N GLY A 120 7.38 6.34 0.04
CA GLY A 120 8.73 6.75 -0.34
C GLY A 120 9.41 7.62 0.72
N ASP A 121 10.46 8.37 0.35
CA ASP A 121 11.20 9.26 1.26
C ASP A 121 10.42 10.54 1.65
N PHE A 122 9.12 10.55 1.37
CA PHE A 122 8.19 11.58 1.78
C PHE A 122 7.23 11.00 2.81
N MET A 123 7.13 11.66 3.96
CA MET A 123 6.14 11.33 4.98
C MET A 123 5.16 12.51 5.13
N PRO A 124 3.85 12.28 4.95
CA PRO A 124 2.84 13.29 5.27
C PRO A 124 2.94 13.75 6.73
N SER A 125 2.58 15.00 7.00
CA SER A 125 2.60 15.54 8.36
C SER A 125 1.76 14.70 9.31
N VAL A 126 2.29 14.43 10.51
CA VAL A 126 1.55 13.75 11.60
C VAL A 126 0.28 14.50 12.01
N ASN A 127 0.13 15.77 11.64
CA ASN A 127 -1.10 16.53 11.89
C ASN A 127 -2.31 15.95 11.13
N PHE A 128 -2.10 15.18 10.04
CA PHE A 128 -3.18 14.44 9.38
C PHE A 128 -3.67 13.25 10.22
N THR A 129 -2.87 12.80 11.19
CA THR A 129 -3.09 11.59 11.98
C THR A 129 -3.08 11.91 13.48
N GLY A 130 -3.54 13.11 13.85
CA GLY A 130 -3.74 13.51 15.24
C GLY A 130 -2.44 13.72 16.04
N GLY A 131 -1.31 13.94 15.35
CA GLY A 131 0.01 14.13 15.97
C GLY A 131 0.82 12.84 16.12
N PHE A 132 0.35 11.71 15.59
CA PHE A 132 1.00 10.41 15.74
C PHE A 132 1.49 9.84 14.41
N ARG A 133 2.63 9.14 14.45
CA ARG A 133 3.04 8.23 13.38
C ARG A 133 2.16 6.98 13.46
N THR A 134 1.36 6.73 12.43
CA THR A 134 0.53 5.52 12.35
C THR A 134 1.40 4.28 12.18
N CYS A 135 0.84 3.10 12.48
CA CYS A 135 1.58 1.83 12.44
C CYS A 135 2.34 1.61 11.13
N ALA A 136 1.80 2.06 10.00
CA ALA A 136 2.39 1.87 8.67
C ALA A 136 3.68 2.69 8.44
N TYR A 137 3.95 3.70 9.28
CA TYR A 137 5.18 4.49 9.22
C TYR A 137 6.20 4.08 10.28
N LEU A 138 5.90 3.11 11.16
CA LEU A 138 6.80 2.65 12.21
C LEU A 138 7.68 1.50 11.72
N ASP A 139 8.97 1.56 12.06
CA ASP A 139 9.86 0.42 11.84
C ASP A 139 9.55 -0.74 12.79
N THR A 140 9.88 -1.97 12.38
CA THR A 140 9.66 -3.16 13.21
C THR A 140 10.46 -3.16 14.51
N ALA A 141 11.59 -2.46 14.55
CA ALA A 141 12.40 -2.24 15.75
C ALA A 141 11.76 -1.27 16.75
N GLU A 142 10.76 -0.47 16.35
CA GLU A 142 10.06 0.44 17.25
C GLU A 142 9.01 -0.33 18.08
N PRO A 143 9.07 -0.34 19.43
CA PRO A 143 8.16 -1.15 20.26
C PRO A 143 6.67 -0.85 20.04
N GLN A 144 6.35 0.38 19.61
CA GLN A 144 4.99 0.81 19.31
C GLN A 144 4.42 0.12 18.06
N HIS A 145 5.26 -0.26 17.09
CA HIS A 145 4.83 -1.00 15.90
C HIS A 145 4.16 -2.32 16.30
N ALA A 146 4.81 -3.11 17.16
CA ALA A 146 4.26 -4.40 17.61
C ALA A 146 2.92 -4.24 18.34
N LYS A 147 2.78 -3.20 19.18
CA LYS A 147 1.53 -2.90 19.91
C LYS A 147 0.40 -2.54 18.96
N LEU A 148 0.63 -1.60 18.04
CA LEU A 148 -0.39 -1.14 17.08
C LEU A 148 -0.77 -2.23 16.08
N LYS A 149 0.21 -3.00 15.58
CA LYS A 149 -0.05 -4.15 14.72
C LYS A 149 -0.84 -5.23 15.44
N GLY A 150 -0.50 -5.51 16.70
CA GLY A 150 -1.25 -6.44 17.55
C GLY A 150 -2.71 -6.01 17.74
N PHE A 151 -2.94 -4.72 18.00
CA PHE A 151 -4.28 -4.15 18.06
C PHE A 151 -5.05 -4.31 16.74
N ALA A 152 -4.43 -3.99 15.60
CA ALA A 152 -5.06 -4.15 14.28
C ALA A 152 -5.40 -5.63 13.98
N LEU A 153 -4.53 -6.58 14.33
CA LEU A 153 -4.79 -8.02 14.18
C LEU A 153 -5.93 -8.50 15.09
N ALA A 154 -6.00 -7.99 16.32
CA ALA A 154 -7.11 -8.29 17.23
C ALA A 154 -8.44 -7.76 16.67
N LEU A 155 -8.43 -6.57 16.06
CA LEU A 155 -9.57 -5.98 15.39
C LEU A 155 -10.04 -6.87 14.23
N LEU A 156 -9.15 -7.23 13.31
CA LEU A 156 -9.46 -8.13 12.18
C LEU A 156 -10.03 -9.47 12.66
N LYS A 157 -9.46 -10.05 13.72
CA LYS A 157 -9.95 -11.29 14.31
C LYS A 157 -11.37 -11.11 14.89
N ARG A 158 -11.66 -10.01 15.58
CA ARG A 158 -13.01 -9.68 16.07
C ARG A 158 -13.99 -9.57 14.90
N SER A 159 -13.63 -8.80 13.89
CA SER A 159 -14.44 -8.51 12.70
C SER A 159 -14.79 -9.76 11.89
N SER A 160 -13.95 -10.79 11.92
CA SER A 160 -14.20 -12.06 11.22
C SER A 160 -15.56 -12.70 11.56
N LYS A 161 -16.12 -12.41 12.75
CA LYS A 161 -17.43 -12.91 13.19
C LYS A 161 -18.60 -12.31 12.40
N VAL A 162 -18.46 -11.11 11.87
CA VAL A 162 -19.52 -10.35 11.20
C VAL A 162 -19.21 -10.05 9.74
N TRP A 163 -17.96 -10.26 9.29
CA TRP A 163 -17.48 -9.88 7.97
C TRP A 163 -18.41 -10.32 6.85
N LEU A 164 -18.74 -11.61 6.78
CA LEU A 164 -19.55 -12.15 5.69
C LEU A 164 -20.93 -11.49 5.63
N THR A 165 -21.61 -11.41 6.78
CA THR A 165 -22.95 -10.82 6.88
C THR A 165 -22.95 -9.35 6.51
N GLU A 166 -21.99 -8.57 7.02
CA GLU A 166 -21.92 -7.13 6.75
C GLU A 166 -21.47 -6.82 5.32
N LEU A 167 -20.61 -7.65 4.74
CA LEU A 167 -20.20 -7.52 3.35
C LEU A 167 -21.38 -7.79 2.41
N LEU A 168 -22.11 -8.89 2.60
CA LEU A 168 -23.28 -9.22 1.78
C LEU A 168 -24.35 -8.13 1.87
N ALA A 169 -24.70 -7.69 3.09
CA ALA A 169 -25.69 -6.62 3.26
C ALA A 169 -25.27 -5.28 2.62
N SER A 170 -23.97 -4.97 2.62
CA SER A 170 -23.46 -3.77 1.96
C SER A 170 -23.45 -3.91 0.44
N LEU A 171 -23.15 -5.11 -0.08
CA LEU A 171 -23.23 -5.43 -1.51
C LEU A 171 -24.67 -5.42 -2.02
N ASP A 172 -25.63 -5.92 -1.26
CA ASP A 172 -27.06 -5.85 -1.64
C ASP A 172 -27.48 -4.38 -1.84
N THR A 173 -27.08 -3.50 -0.90
CA THR A 173 -27.33 -2.05 -1.01
C THR A 173 -26.67 -1.44 -2.26
N LEU A 174 -25.45 -1.88 -2.60
CA LEU A 174 -24.72 -1.46 -3.80
C LEU A 174 -25.49 -1.85 -5.07
N TRP A 175 -25.90 -3.11 -5.17
CA TRP A 175 -26.59 -3.63 -6.36
C TRP A 175 -27.97 -3.01 -6.54
N ASP A 176 -28.75 -2.88 -5.48
CA ASP A 176 -30.04 -2.18 -5.52
C ASP A 176 -29.89 -0.74 -6.04
N THR A 177 -28.82 -0.05 -5.61
CA THR A 177 -28.52 1.33 -6.06
C THR A 177 -28.12 1.36 -7.53
N ILE A 178 -27.33 0.40 -8.00
CA ILE A 178 -26.93 0.30 -9.41
C ILE A 178 -28.16 0.00 -10.29
N ASP A 179 -28.97 -1.00 -9.92
CA ASP A 179 -30.16 -1.41 -10.67
C ASP A 179 -31.20 -0.29 -10.75
N THR A 180 -31.40 0.44 -9.66
CA THR A 180 -32.26 1.63 -9.64
C THR A 180 -31.75 2.69 -10.63
N ASN A 181 -30.45 3.02 -10.58
CA ASN A 181 -29.88 4.02 -11.49
C ASN A 181 -29.95 3.59 -12.97
N ILE A 182 -29.70 2.31 -13.27
CA ILE A 182 -29.86 1.78 -14.64
C ILE A 182 -31.32 1.91 -15.09
N SER A 183 -32.27 1.53 -14.24
CA SER A 183 -33.70 1.58 -14.55
C SER A 183 -34.20 3.01 -14.80
N GLU A 184 -33.73 3.98 -14.01
CA GLU A 184 -34.17 5.37 -14.10
C GLU A 184 -33.42 6.19 -15.16
N LYS A 185 -32.13 5.95 -15.34
CA LYS A 185 -31.22 6.80 -16.15
C LYS A 185 -30.63 6.10 -17.36
N GLY A 186 -30.91 4.81 -17.55
CA GLY A 186 -30.36 3.97 -18.62
C GLY A 186 -28.87 3.63 -18.46
N SER A 187 -28.23 4.09 -17.39
CA SER A 187 -26.81 3.83 -17.09
C SER A 187 -26.52 4.06 -15.60
N ALA A 188 -25.46 3.46 -15.09
CA ALA A 188 -24.99 3.69 -13.72
C ALA A 188 -23.47 3.72 -13.64
N SER A 189 -22.95 4.57 -12.75
CA SER A 189 -21.55 4.49 -12.30
C SER A 189 -21.49 3.63 -11.04
N TYR A 190 -20.50 2.73 -10.97
CA TYR A 190 -20.30 1.88 -9.79
C TYR A 190 -19.38 2.53 -8.75
N LEU A 191 -18.60 3.57 -9.11
CA LEU A 191 -17.52 4.08 -8.25
C LEU A 191 -18.03 4.60 -6.90
N VAL A 192 -18.97 5.54 -6.91
CA VAL A 192 -19.52 6.13 -5.67
C VAL A 192 -20.31 5.10 -4.85
N PRO A 193 -21.23 4.31 -5.45
CA PRO A 193 -21.90 3.23 -4.72
C PRO A 193 -20.92 2.23 -4.08
N LEU A 194 -19.83 1.89 -4.78
CA LEU A 194 -18.81 0.96 -4.27
C LEU A 194 -18.04 1.56 -3.08
N GLN A 195 -17.68 2.84 -3.14
CA GLN A 195 -17.04 3.54 -2.01
C GLN A 195 -17.97 3.60 -0.78
N GLN A 196 -19.25 3.89 -0.98
CA GLN A 196 -20.25 3.86 0.08
C GLN A 196 -20.41 2.45 0.68
N CYS A 197 -20.45 1.43 -0.18
CA CYS A 197 -20.49 0.02 0.22
C CYS A 197 -19.29 -0.33 1.11
N PHE A 198 -18.06 -0.04 0.68
CA PHE A 198 -16.88 -0.33 1.49
C PHE A 198 -16.82 0.48 2.78
N PHE A 199 -17.22 1.75 2.75
CA PHE A 199 -17.27 2.57 3.96
C PHE A 199 -18.25 2.00 4.99
N LYS A 200 -19.46 1.62 4.55
CA LYS A 200 -20.48 0.98 5.39
C LYS A 200 -19.98 -0.35 5.96
N PHE A 201 -19.51 -1.23 5.08
CA PHE A 201 -18.97 -2.54 5.44
C PHE A 201 -17.84 -2.42 6.46
N LEU A 202 -16.81 -1.61 6.18
CA LEU A 202 -15.64 -1.48 7.05
C LEU A 202 -15.98 -0.78 8.37
N SER A 203 -16.92 0.17 8.39
CA SER A 203 -17.36 0.79 9.63
C SER A 203 -18.04 -0.23 10.54
N LYS A 204 -18.97 -1.01 10.00
CA LYS A 204 -19.67 -2.04 10.79
C LYS A 204 -18.74 -3.18 11.19
N ALA A 205 -17.89 -3.65 10.27
CA ALA A 205 -17.02 -4.78 10.53
C ALA A 205 -15.84 -4.42 11.45
N LEU A 206 -15.10 -3.35 11.15
CA LEU A 206 -13.89 -2.98 11.89
C LEU A 206 -14.22 -2.12 13.11
N ILE A 207 -15.00 -1.06 12.96
CA ILE A 207 -15.29 -0.11 14.04
C ILE A 207 -16.38 -0.67 14.97
N GLY A 208 -17.30 -1.50 14.45
CA GLY A 208 -18.49 -1.93 15.18
C GLY A 208 -19.64 -0.91 15.10
N ALA A 209 -19.43 0.19 14.38
CA ALA A 209 -20.38 1.29 14.29
C ALA A 209 -21.14 1.25 12.95
N ASP A 210 -22.47 1.46 13.00
CA ASP A 210 -23.27 1.68 11.80
C ASP A 210 -23.22 3.17 11.40
N PRO A 211 -22.66 3.53 10.22
CA PRO A 211 -22.65 4.92 9.76
C PRO A 211 -24.03 5.58 9.71
N ALA A 212 -25.11 4.80 9.63
CA ALA A 212 -26.48 5.30 9.67
C ALA A 212 -26.83 6.02 10.99
N SER A 213 -26.07 5.81 12.08
CA SER A 213 -26.26 6.56 13.34
C SER A 213 -25.98 8.06 13.20
N SER A 214 -25.25 8.47 12.15
CA SER A 214 -25.06 9.86 11.77
C SER A 214 -25.38 10.09 10.30
N SER A 215 -26.42 10.88 10.04
CA SER A 215 -26.84 11.25 8.66
C SER A 215 -25.70 11.87 7.84
N GLU A 216 -24.81 12.63 8.47
CA GLU A 216 -23.65 13.21 7.81
C GLU A 216 -22.58 12.16 7.47
N ILE A 217 -22.25 11.28 8.40
CA ILE A 217 -21.24 10.23 8.21
C ILE A 217 -21.73 9.21 7.17
N SER A 218 -23.00 8.80 7.25
CA SER A 218 -23.63 7.91 6.27
C SER A 218 -23.56 8.47 4.84
N LYS A 219 -23.73 9.78 4.67
CA LYS A 219 -23.77 10.41 3.33
C LYS A 219 -22.40 10.73 2.78
N SER A 220 -21.47 11.17 3.64
CA SER A 220 -20.23 11.82 3.20
C SER A 220 -18.96 11.22 3.79
N GLY A 221 -19.06 10.26 4.71
CA GLY A 221 -17.89 9.72 5.41
C GLY A 221 -16.85 9.09 4.49
N TYR A 222 -17.26 8.40 3.43
CA TYR A 222 -16.35 7.88 2.41
C TYR A 222 -15.57 9.01 1.71
N ALA A 223 -16.25 10.10 1.33
CA ALA A 223 -15.64 11.25 0.66
C ALA A 223 -14.73 12.06 1.59
N MET A 224 -15.06 12.10 2.90
CA MET A 224 -14.19 12.68 3.93
C MET A 224 -12.84 11.95 4.00
N LEU A 225 -12.87 10.61 3.95
CA LEU A 225 -11.66 9.79 3.90
C LEU A 225 -10.89 9.97 2.59
N ASP A 226 -11.58 10.01 1.46
CA ASP A 226 -10.94 10.27 0.16
C ASP A 226 -10.21 11.61 0.18
N ARG A 227 -10.85 12.68 0.67
CA ARG A 227 -10.24 14.01 0.75
C ARG A 227 -9.06 14.02 1.72
N TRP A 228 -9.20 13.36 2.88
CA TRP A 228 -8.12 13.21 3.85
C TRP A 228 -6.90 12.48 3.27
N LEU A 229 -7.11 11.39 2.52
CA LEU A 229 -6.04 10.64 1.87
C LEU A 229 -5.45 11.42 0.68
N PHE A 230 -6.30 12.08 -0.11
CA PHE A 230 -5.91 12.86 -1.28
C PHE A 230 -4.83 13.88 -0.92
N PHE A 231 -5.07 14.74 0.08
CA PHE A 231 -4.08 15.76 0.46
C PHE A 231 -2.77 15.19 1.03
N GLN A 232 -2.78 13.97 1.56
CA GLN A 232 -1.55 13.31 2.00
C GLN A 232 -0.73 12.79 0.82
N LEU A 233 -1.39 12.25 -0.21
CA LEU A 233 -0.73 11.57 -1.33
C LEU A 233 -0.53 12.45 -2.56
N LEU A 234 -1.18 13.60 -2.62
CA LEU A 234 -1.20 14.49 -3.78
C LEU A 234 0.19 14.74 -4.39
N PRO A 235 1.27 14.99 -3.59
CA PRO A 235 2.63 15.10 -4.12
C PRO A 235 3.18 13.90 -4.90
N THR A 236 2.64 12.71 -4.65
CA THR A 236 3.23 11.42 -5.03
C THR A 236 2.48 10.73 -6.17
N ILE A 237 1.33 11.27 -6.57
CA ILE A 237 0.44 10.68 -7.57
C ILE A 237 0.29 11.62 -8.76
N LYS A 238 -0.03 11.06 -9.93
CA LYS A 238 -0.45 11.83 -11.10
C LYS A 238 -1.96 12.06 -11.05
N ILE A 239 -2.42 13.30 -11.19
CA ILE A 239 -3.85 13.62 -11.36
C ILE A 239 -4.19 13.68 -12.85
N GLY A 240 -3.29 14.25 -13.68
CA GLY A 240 -3.40 14.26 -15.14
C GLY A 240 -4.38 15.29 -15.70
N VAL A 241 -4.53 16.44 -15.04
CA VAL A 241 -5.48 17.50 -15.43
C VAL A 241 -4.84 18.48 -16.41
N LEU A 242 -3.74 19.14 -16.02
CA LEU A 242 -3.14 20.21 -16.84
C LEU A 242 -1.67 20.50 -16.48
N GLN A 243 -0.77 20.25 -17.43
CA GLN A 243 0.61 20.73 -17.37
C GLN A 243 0.69 22.20 -17.85
N PRO A 244 1.48 23.10 -17.23
CA PRO A 244 2.36 22.90 -16.06
C PRO A 244 1.70 23.19 -14.70
N LEU A 245 0.42 23.56 -14.69
CA LEU A 245 -0.25 23.98 -13.46
C LEU A 245 -0.29 22.89 -12.39
N GLU A 246 -0.52 21.64 -12.78
CA GLU A 246 -0.47 20.48 -11.87
C GLU A 246 0.91 20.33 -11.22
N GLU A 247 1.99 20.51 -11.97
CA GLU A 247 3.34 20.38 -11.42
C GLU A 247 3.66 21.50 -10.42
N ILE A 248 3.22 22.73 -10.72
CA ILE A 248 3.46 23.92 -9.90
C ILE A 248 2.59 23.91 -8.64
N PHE A 249 1.31 23.58 -8.77
CA PHE A 249 0.35 23.71 -7.68
C PHE A 249 0.09 22.41 -6.93
N LEU A 250 0.31 21.24 -7.53
CA LEU A 250 -0.05 19.94 -6.93
C LEU A 250 1.12 19.10 -6.47
N HIS A 251 2.23 19.08 -7.21
CA HIS A 251 3.39 18.28 -6.82
C HIS A 251 4.61 19.11 -6.44
N SER A 252 4.44 20.33 -5.92
CA SER A 252 5.56 21.19 -5.49
C SER A 252 5.74 21.35 -3.98
N PHE A 253 4.73 21.01 -3.17
CA PHE A 253 4.75 21.20 -1.72
C PHE A 253 3.90 20.15 -0.98
N ALA A 254 4.20 19.97 0.31
CA ALA A 254 3.34 19.21 1.20
C ALA A 254 2.10 20.02 1.57
N TYR A 255 0.93 19.39 1.55
CA TYR A 255 -0.32 20.08 1.81
C TYR A 255 -0.58 20.29 3.30
N PRO A 256 -1.13 21.45 3.69
CA PRO A 256 -1.45 21.71 5.08
C PRO A 256 -2.74 20.99 5.49
N THR A 257 -2.79 20.52 6.73
CA THR A 257 -3.88 19.65 7.22
C THR A 257 -5.19 20.39 7.46
N PHE A 258 -5.14 21.72 7.63
CA PHE A 258 -6.34 22.53 7.89
C PHE A 258 -7.41 22.40 6.80
N LEU A 259 -7.02 22.00 5.58
CA LEU A 259 -7.93 21.72 4.46
C LEU A 259 -8.90 20.57 4.77
N VAL A 260 -8.55 19.68 5.71
CA VAL A 260 -9.33 18.49 6.07
C VAL A 260 -9.54 18.28 7.56
N ASN A 261 -9.06 19.19 8.42
CA ASN A 261 -9.20 19.05 9.88
C ASN A 261 -10.66 18.87 10.33
N GLY A 262 -11.62 19.54 9.68
CA GLY A 262 -13.04 19.40 10.00
C GLY A 262 -13.59 18.01 9.72
N ASP A 263 -13.25 17.44 8.56
CA ASP A 263 -13.65 16.09 8.16
C ASP A 263 -12.98 15.03 9.05
N TYR A 264 -11.66 15.19 9.28
CA TYR A 264 -10.92 14.32 10.17
C TYR A 264 -11.56 14.26 11.56
N ARG A 265 -11.93 15.43 12.13
CA ARG A 265 -12.58 15.51 13.43
C ARG A 265 -13.94 14.79 13.45
N LYS A 266 -14.75 14.92 12.41
CA LYS A 266 -16.06 14.24 12.32
C LYS A 266 -15.91 12.73 12.31
N ILE A 267 -14.98 12.20 11.50
CA ILE A 267 -14.69 10.76 11.46
C ILE A 267 -14.13 10.28 12.80
N TYR A 268 -13.22 11.05 13.41
CA TYR A 268 -12.68 10.74 14.73
C TYR A 268 -13.77 10.70 15.82
N GLU A 269 -14.67 11.68 15.85
CA GLU A 269 -15.78 11.73 16.81
C GLU A 269 -16.76 10.58 16.60
N PHE A 270 -17.07 10.22 15.34
CA PHE A 270 -17.87 9.04 15.03
C PHE A 270 -17.24 7.76 15.58
N VAL A 271 -15.96 7.50 15.27
CA VAL A 271 -15.24 6.31 15.76
C VAL A 271 -15.20 6.29 17.29
N LYS A 272 -14.95 7.44 17.93
CA LYS A 272 -14.83 7.57 19.38
C LYS A 272 -16.17 7.31 20.10
N ASN A 273 -17.27 7.78 19.54
CA ASN A 273 -18.58 7.75 20.21
C ASN A 273 -19.37 6.48 19.90
N GLU A 274 -19.23 5.94 18.70
CA GLU A 274 -20.06 4.83 18.20
C GLU A 274 -19.28 3.51 18.08
N GLY A 275 -17.95 3.54 18.23
CA GLY A 275 -17.13 2.34 18.10
C GLY A 275 -17.18 1.43 19.33
N ASP A 276 -17.27 0.12 19.06
CA ASP A 276 -17.24 -0.96 20.05
C ASP A 276 -15.82 -1.47 20.33
#